data_AF-A0A656HKZ6-F1
#
_entry.id   AF-A0A656HKZ6-F1
#
_cell.length_a   1.000
_cell.length_b   1.000
_cell.length_c   1.000
_cell.angle_alpha   90.00
_cell.angle_beta   90.00
_cell.angle_gamma   90.00
#
_symmetry.space_group_name_H-M   'P 1'
#
loop_
_entity.id
_entity.type
_entity.pdbx_description
1 polymer ?
#
loop_
_entity_poly.entity_id
_entity_poly.type
_entity_poly.pdbx_seq_one_letter_code
_entity_poly.pdbx_strand_id
1 'polypeptide(L)' 'MKHKFFKIPVVNPENAESDLNAFCNQHSVSNLDKHFVTEGANSFWAVCVTWFDL' A
#
# COMPACT_ATOMS: atom_id res chain seq x y z
N MET A 1 -4.91 4.84 16.44
CA MET A 1 -4.74 4.21 15.11
C MET A 1 -3.74 5.04 14.32
N LYS A 2 -2.97 4.40 13.44
CA LYS A 2 -1.97 5.04 12.58
C LYS A 2 -2.25 4.74 11.11
N HIS A 3 -1.65 5.55 10.22
CA HIS A 3 -1.80 5.45 8.77
C HIS A 3 -0.45 5.42 8.06
N LYS A 4 -0.36 4.64 6.97
CA LYS A 4 0.82 4.47 6.15
C LYS A 4 0.36 4.30 4.72
N PHE A 5 0.99 5.06 3.84
CA PHE A 5 0.64 5.15 2.45
C PHE A 5 1.68 4.44 1.61
N PHE A 6 1.22 3.68 0.62
CA PHE A 6 2.05 3.02 -0.36
C PHE A 6 1.61 3.45 -1.75
N LYS A 7 2.60 3.59 -2.64
CA LYS A 7 2.40 3.75 -4.07
C LYS A 7 2.90 2.49 -4.74
N ILE A 8 2.01 1.70 -5.32
CA ILE A 8 2.37 0.46 -6.03
C ILE A 8 2.29 0.74 -7.53
N PRO A 9 3.43 0.93 -8.24
CA PRO A 9 3.42 1.19 -9.67
C PRO A 9 2.89 -0.02 -10.44
N VAL A 10 2.20 0.17 -11.57
CA VAL A 10 1.76 -0.98 -12.40
C VAL A 10 2.92 -1.65 -13.15
N VAL A 11 4.00 -0.91 -13.39
CA VAL A 11 5.21 -1.42 -14.05
C VAL A 11 6.24 -1.74 -12.98
N ASN A 12 6.74 -2.98 -12.97
CA ASN A 12 7.73 -3.51 -12.02
C ASN A 12 7.34 -3.26 -10.53
N PRO A 13 6.21 -3.81 -10.06
CA PRO A 13 5.66 -3.55 -8.73
C PRO A 13 6.39 -4.25 -7.58
N GLU A 14 7.29 -5.20 -7.85
CA GLU A 14 7.66 -6.29 -6.95
C GLU A 14 8.22 -5.78 -5.60
N ASN A 15 9.05 -4.74 -5.64
CA ASN A 15 9.62 -4.15 -4.42
C ASN A 15 8.54 -3.45 -3.57
N ALA A 16 7.65 -2.69 -4.22
CA ALA A 16 6.59 -1.95 -3.53
C ALA A 16 5.54 -2.91 -2.94
N GLU A 17 5.23 -4.01 -3.62
CA GLU A 17 4.37 -5.08 -3.11
C GLU A 17 5.01 -5.80 -1.92
N SER A 18 6.30 -6.12 -2.02
CA SER A 18 7.06 -6.71 -0.92
C SER A 18 7.02 -5.83 0.34
N ASP A 19 7.24 -4.53 0.19
CA ASP A 19 7.20 -3.57 1.30
C ASP A 19 5.79 -3.46 1.93
N LEU A 20 4.74 -3.42 1.11
CA LEU A 20 3.36 -3.40 1.58
C LEU A 20 3.03 -4.69 2.35
N ASN A 21 3.39 -5.84 1.79
CA ASN A 21 3.14 -7.14 2.41
C ASN A 21 3.92 -7.31 3.73
N ALA A 22 5.20 -6.92 3.74
CA ALA A 22 6.01 -6.95 4.95
C ALA A 22 5.43 -6.06 6.05
N PHE A 23 4.92 -4.88 5.69
CA PHE A 23 4.24 -4.00 6.64
C PHE A 23 2.96 -4.64 7.19
N CYS A 24 2.09 -5.16 6.33
CA CYS A 24 0.86 -5.83 6.76
C CYS A 24 1.12 -7.04 7.65
N ASN A 25 2.22 -7.76 7.43
CA ASN A 25 2.61 -8.91 8.27
C ASN A 25 3.12 -8.49 9.67
N GLN A 26 3.65 -7.28 9.82
CA GLN A 26 4.23 -6.79 11.08
C GLN A 26 3.21 -6.05 11.96
N HIS A 27 2.05 -5.68 11.43
CA HIS A 27 1.08 -4.83 12.11
C HIS A 27 -0.33 -5.42 12.11
N SER A 28 -1.08 -5.13 13.17
CA SER A 28 -2.50 -5.48 13.24
C SER A 28 -3.32 -4.52 12.37
N VAL A 29 -3.41 -4.83 11.08
CA VAL A 29 -4.13 -4.04 10.07
C VAL A 29 -5.63 -4.10 10.34
N SER A 30 -6.25 -2.92 10.45
CA SER A 30 -7.68 -2.77 10.70
C SER A 30 -8.46 -2.37 9.44
N ASN A 31 -7.82 -1.65 8.50
CA ASN A 31 -8.44 -1.26 7.24
C ASN A 31 -7.42 -1.08 6.12
N LEU A 32 -7.87 -1.29 4.88
CA LEU A 32 -7.13 -1.03 3.64
C LEU A 32 -8.03 -0.25 2.66
N ASP A 33 -7.64 0.99 2.35
CA ASP A 33 -8.23 1.76 1.26
C ASP A 33 -7.31 1.72 0.04
N LYS A 34 -7.89 1.58 -1.15
CA LYS A 34 -7.16 1.42 -2.41
C LYS A 34 -7.81 2.28 -3.49
N HIS A 35 -7.02 3.16 -4.08
CA HIS A 35 -7.43 3.97 -5.22
C HIS A 35 -6.49 3.76 -6.40
N PHE A 36 -7.04 3.47 -7.57
CA PHE A 36 -6.25 3.34 -8.78
C PHE A 36 -6.13 4.68 -9.49
N VAL A 37 -4.90 5.12 -9.73
CA VAL A 37 -4.59 6.34 -10.45
C VAL A 37 -4.15 5.99 -11.86
N THR A 38 -4.96 6.39 -12.84
CA THR A 38 -4.73 6.11 -14.26
C THR A 38 -3.84 7.21 -14.87
N GLU A 39 -2.58 6.89 -15.14
CA GLU A 39 -1.58 7.82 -15.71
C GLU A 39 -0.70 7.10 -16.76
N GLY A 40 -1.30 6.22 -17.56
CA GLY A 40 -0.58 5.43 -18.56
C GLY A 40 0.51 4.54 -17.95
N ALA A 41 1.74 4.63 -18.45
CA ALA A 41 2.88 3.87 -17.90
C ALA A 41 3.24 4.26 -16.45
N ASN A 42 2.81 5.44 -15.98
CA ASN A 42 3.01 5.90 -14.61
C ASN A 42 1.85 5.51 -13.68
N SER A 43 0.85 4.76 -14.16
CA SER A 43 -0.30 4.35 -13.34
C SER A 43 0.15 3.60 -12.09
N PHE A 44 -0.61 3.76 -11.02
CA PHE A 44 -0.29 3.13 -9.74
C PHE A 44 -1.53 2.93 -8.87
N TRP A 45 -1.41 2.04 -7.89
CA TRP A 45 -2.32 1.96 -6.77
C TRP A 45 -1.83 2.82 -5.63
N ALA A 46 -2.64 3.78 -5.19
CA ALA A 46 -2.49 4.44 -3.91
C ALA A 46 -3.17 3.58 -2.84
N VAL A 47 -2.40 3.12 -1.86
CA VAL A 47 -2.91 2.24 -0.79
C VAL A 47 -2.72 2.94 0.54
N CYS A 48 -3.80 3.08 1.32
CA CYS A 48 -3.75 3.54 2.70
C CYS A 48 -4.01 2.37 3.64
N VAL A 49 -3.01 2.02 4.44
CA VAL A 49 -3.12 1.01 5.49
C VAL A 49 -3.41 1.71 6.81
N THR A 50 -4.47 1.29 7.49
CA THR A 50 -4.75 1.67 8.88
C THR A 50 -4.44 0.49 9.79
N TRP A 51 -3.72 0.73 10.89
CA TRP A 51 -3.41 -0.30 11.88
C TRP A 51 -3.52 0.23 13.31
N PHE A 52 -3.59 -0.71 14.25
CA PHE A 52 -3.50 -0.44 15.68
C PHE A 52 -2.05 -0.31 16.11
N ASP A 53 -1.75 0.78 16.82
CA ASP A 53 -0.48 0.94 17.52
C ASP A 53 -0.60 0.20 18.84
N LEU A 54 0.22 -0.84 19.04
CA LEU A 54 0.31 -1.60 20.28
C LEU A 54 1.44 -1.07 21.15
#